data_AF-A0A6J7HVS8-F1
#
_entry.id   AF-A0A6J7HVS8-F1
#
_cell.length_a   1.000
_cell.length_b   1.000
_cell.length_c   1.000
_cell.angle_alpha   90.00
_cell.angle_beta   90.00
_cell.angle_gamma   90.00
#
_symmetry.space_group_name_H-M   'P 1'
#
loop_
_entity.id
_entity.type
_entity.pdbx_description
1 polymer ?
#
loop_
_entity_poly.entity_id
_entity_poly.type
_entity_poly.pdbx_seq_one_letter_code
_entity_poly.pdbx_strand_id
1 'polypeptide(L)' 'MLVPDAAVVLVPSQTVNLTKSGAYIEVVGLKKALDLNRPFEITLKFKNSPEQTVQGGVRSVSLGSS' A
#
# COMPACT_ATOMS: atom_id res chain seq x y z
N MET A 1 -13.57 -6.80 17.85
CA MET A 1 -13.09 -7.87 16.95
C MET A 1 -12.83 -7.21 15.61
N LEU A 2 -11.55 -7.01 15.22
CA LEU A 2 -11.21 -6.43 13.91
C LEU A 2 -11.47 -7.51 12.86
N VAL A 3 -12.50 -7.32 12.04
CA VAL A 3 -12.69 -8.15 10.85
C VAL A 3 -11.52 -7.82 9.93
N PRO A 4 -10.66 -8.79 9.55
CA PRO A 4 -9.64 -8.50 8.56
C PRO A 4 -10.33 -8.07 7.27
N ASP A 5 -9.90 -6.96 6.70
CA ASP A 5 -10.39 -6.52 5.40
C ASP A 5 -10.27 -7.69 4.41
N ALA A 6 -11.35 -7.92 3.65
CA ALA A 6 -11.35 -8.96 2.64
C ALA A 6 -10.18 -8.73 1.67
N ALA A 7 -9.45 -9.79 1.33
CA ALA A 7 -8.37 -9.69 0.35
C ALA A 7 -8.91 -9.10 -0.97
N VAL A 8 -8.18 -8.14 -1.54
CA VAL A 8 -8.54 -7.55 -2.83
C VAL A 8 -8.46 -8.64 -3.91
N VAL A 9 -9.58 -8.88 -4.59
CA VAL A 9 -9.66 -9.86 -5.68
C VAL A 9 -9.29 -9.16 -6.98
N LEU A 10 -8.24 -9.66 -7.64
CA LEU A 10 -7.83 -9.24 -8.98
C LEU A 10 -8.35 -10.24 -10.01
N VAL A 11 -9.12 -9.79 -11.00
CA VAL A 11 -9.50 -10.62 -12.14
C VAL A 11 -8.47 -10.51 -13.27
N PRO A 12 -8.26 -11.54 -14.11
CA PRO A 12 -7.32 -11.47 -15.22
C PRO A 12 -7.58 -10.27 -16.13
N SER A 13 -6.49 -9.65 -16.62
CA SER A 13 -6.52 -8.45 -17.47
C SER A 13 -7.11 -7.19 -16.84
N GLN A 14 -7.41 -7.20 -15.54
CA GLN A 14 -7.78 -6.00 -14.81
C GLN A 14 -6.54 -5.28 -14.27
N THR A 15 -6.53 -3.96 -14.41
CA THR A 15 -5.58 -3.09 -13.72
C THR A 15 -6.31 -2.38 -12.58
N VAL A 16 -5.75 -2.44 -11.38
CA VAL A 16 -6.21 -1.66 -10.23
C VAL A 16 -5.26 -0.50 -10.00
N ASN A 17 -5.77 0.72 -10.09
CA ASN A 17 -5.00 1.93 -9.81
C ASN A 17 -5.12 2.29 -8.34
N LEU A 18 -3.99 2.33 -7.64
CA LEU A 18 -3.93 2.81 -6.26
C LEU A 18 -3.69 4.32 -6.27
N THR A 19 -4.65 5.09 -5.75
CA THR A 19 -4.60 6.57 -5.72
C THR A 19 -5.13 7.08 -4.38
N LYS A 20 -4.76 8.32 -4.02
CA LYS A 20 -5.19 8.93 -2.73
C LYS A 20 -6.72 9.03 -2.59
N SER A 21 -7.44 9.18 -3.70
CA SER A 21 -8.92 9.30 -3.72
C SER A 21 -9.62 8.02 -4.18
N GLY A 22 -8.88 6.94 -4.42
CA GLY A 22 -9.38 5.65 -4.87
C GLY A 22 -8.96 4.54 -3.91
N ALA A 23 -8.52 3.41 -4.45
CA ALA A 23 -7.95 2.35 -3.64
C ALA A 23 -6.57 2.77 -3.09
N TYR A 24 -6.29 2.47 -1.83
CA TYR A 24 -5.00 2.74 -1.20
C TYR A 24 -4.64 1.62 -0.22
N ILE A 25 -3.37 1.60 0.22
CA ILE A 25 -2.88 0.69 1.26
C ILE A 25 -2.57 1.52 2.51
N GLU A 26 -3.21 1.21 3.62
CA GLU A 26 -2.87 1.78 4.93
C GLU A 26 -1.86 0.89 5.63
N VAL A 27 -0.75 1.48 6.09
CA VAL A 27 0.29 0.77 6.84
C VAL A 27 0.12 1.09 8.32
N VAL A 28 -0.46 0.15 9.06
CA VAL A 28 -0.70 0.28 10.51
C VAL A 28 0.45 -0.30 11.34
N GLY A 29 0.68 0.25 12.54
CA GLY A 29 1.64 -0.32 13.50
C GLY A 29 3.12 -0.08 13.18
N LEU A 30 3.44 0.96 12.42
CA LEU A 30 4.83 1.37 12.17
C LEU A 30 5.55 1.69 13.50
N LYS A 31 6.64 0.98 13.78
CA LYS A 31 7.48 1.21 14.97
C LYS A 31 8.40 2.43 14.83
N LYS A 32 8.65 2.87 13.60
CA LYS A 32 9.45 4.05 13.24
C LYS A 32 8.80 4.74 12.05
N ALA A 33 8.89 6.06 12.02
CA ALA A 33 8.47 6.84 10.86
C ALA A 33 9.29 6.45 9.63
N LEU A 34 8.66 6.55 8.45
CA LEU A 34 9.35 6.34 7.18
C LEU A 34 10.31 7.51 6.92
N ASP A 35 11.51 7.20 6.40
CA ASP A 35 12.53 8.20 6.07
C ASP A 35 12.20 8.87 4.72
N LEU A 36 12.01 10.18 4.73
CA LEU A 36 11.68 10.97 3.54
C LEU A 36 12.77 10.93 2.46
N ASN A 37 14.01 10.60 2.82
CA ASN A 37 15.15 10.60 1.90
C ASN A 37 15.55 9.19 1.44
N ARG A 38 14.83 8.15 1.86
CA ARG A 38 15.12 6.76 1.47
C ARG A 38 13.90 6.11 0.83
N PRO A 39 14.09 5.30 -0.22
CA PRO A 39 13.00 4.49 -0.74
C PRO A 39 12.55 3.50 0.34
N PHE A 40 11.25 3.22 0.37
CA PHE A 40 10.69 2.10 1.12
C PHE A 40 10.47 0.93 0.17
N GLU A 41 10.48 -0.29 0.70
CA GLU A 41 10.13 -1.50 -0.04
C GLU A 41 8.89 -2.14 0.57
N ILE A 42 7.97 -2.60 -0.28
CA ILE A 42 6.88 -3.48 0.13
C ILE A 42 6.87 -4.72 -0.75
N THR A 43 6.64 -5.88 -0.14
CA THR A 43 6.45 -7.14 -0.85
C THR A 43 4.97 -7.48 -0.87
N LEU A 44 4.39 -7.50 -2.06
CA LEU A 44 3.01 -7.90 -2.33
C LEU A 44 2.95 -9.41 -2.50
N LYS A 45 2.10 -10.05 -1.70
CA LYS A 45 1.86 -11.50 -1.78
C LYS A 45 0.57 -11.77 -2.53
N PHE A 46 0.64 -12.60 -3.56
CA PHE A 46 -0.50 -13.00 -4.36
C PHE A 46 -0.79 -14.48 -4.16
N LYS A 47 -2.06 -14.86 -4.11
CA LYS A 47 -2.48 -16.25 -3.84
C LYS A 47 -1.99 -17.23 -4.92
N ASN A 48 -2.08 -16.83 -6.18
CA ASN A 48 -1.82 -17.68 -7.35
C ASN A 48 -0.74 -17.08 -8.27
N SER A 49 0.14 -16.24 -7.73
CA SER A 49 1.22 -15.60 -8.51
C SER A 49 2.44 -15.39 -7.63
N PRO A 50 3.65 -15.30 -8.22
CA PRO A 50 4.86 -15.00 -7.45
C PRO A 50 4.71 -13.68 -6.66
N GLU A 51 5.37 -13.62 -5.50
CA GLU A 51 5.47 -12.38 -4.74
C GLU A 51 6.18 -11.31 -5.59
N GLN A 52 5.76 -10.05 -5.43
CA GLN A 52 6.40 -8.92 -6.09
C GLN A 52 6.86 -7.89 -5.08
N THR A 53 8.13 -7.52 -5.14
CA THR A 53 8.66 -6.42 -4.35
C THR A 53 8.63 -5.15 -5.19
N VAL A 54 8.02 -4.10 -4.64
CA VAL A 54 7.99 -2.77 -5.25
C VAL A 54 8.68 -1.78 -4.32
N GLN A 55 9.48 -0.89 -4.90
CA GLN A 55 10.09 0.23 -4.19
C GLN A 55 9.28 1.50 -4.43
N GLY A 56 9.08 2.30 -3.39
CA GLY A 56 8.38 3.57 -3.47
C GLY A 56 9.16 4.70 -2.79
N GLY A 57 8.97 5.92 -3.28
CA GLY A 57 9.46 7.11 -2.59
C GLY A 57 8.50 7.53 -1.47
N VAL A 58 9.04 7.99 -0.35
CA VAL A 58 8.25 8.58 0.72
C VAL A 58 8.09 10.08 0.43
N ARG A 59 6.86 10.59 0.51
CA ARG A 59 6.59 12.01 0.35
C ARG A 59 5.80 12.51 1.56
N SER A 60 6.20 13.67 2.08
CA SER A 60 5.39 14.36 3.08
C SER A 60 4.12 14.89 2.41
N VAL A 61 2.97 14.62 3.03
CA VAL A 61 1.67 15.11 2.54
C VAL A 61 1.01 15.86 3.68
N SER A 62 0.78 17.16 3.50
CA SER A 62 -0.01 17.92 4.46
C SER A 62 -1.47 17.50 4.32
N LEU A 63 -2.01 16.86 5.35
CA LEU A 63 -3.46 16.69 5.49
C LEU A 63 -3.97 18.04 5.98
N GLY A 64 -4.35 18.93 5.05
CA GLY A 64 -4.87 20.25 5.39
C GLY A 64 -5.93 20.13 6.50
N SER A 65 -5.82 20.98 7.51
CA SER A 65 -6.76 21.05 8.63
C SER A 65 -8.17 21.20 8.06
N SER A 66 -9.01 20.18 8.24
CA SER A 66 -10.44 20.28 7.94
C SER A 66 -11.14 21.14 9.00
#